data_AF-A0A2D4SP41-F1
#
_entry.id   AF-A0A2D4SP41-F1
#
_cell.length_a   1.000
_cell.length_b   1.000
_cell.length_c   1.000
_cell.angle_alpha   90.00
_cell.angle_beta   90.00
_cell.angle_gamma   90.00
#
_symmetry.space_group_name_H-M   'P 1'
#
loop_
_entity.id
_entity.type
_entity.pdbx_description
1 polymer ?
#
loop_
_entity_poly.entity_id
_entity_poly.type
_entity_poly.pdbx_seq_one_letter_code
_entity_poly.pdbx_strand_id
1 'polypeptide(L)'
;MNNVKNLLLVGVLLSLTACASDYELKGKRPDVNPGDVTDCSFTPVSGTQVSAYDCNPVFTNTGENWGGDVGSIGFHVTEVLGHPFYQMWYTSSSSDSFGGISMGYAVSSNGTDWTPHPSNPLMSTDPSGWDKDSIAGQVVVWDPIDSQYVMAYQGFTLGTNEFDPGVWGLGIATSPDGKNWTKSARNPVINFTTDFDILFGGALIQPCWPLTITITERGALKGYIAAAKAEEAFLGMEAACHIYEMNGLDAETWIINDQRPVMEANGSYDTMGVASAAVVDFEGVLYMFYVGFTDWVQYTGYQSAQNLTLNLATSTDGGGTWTKDPNNPIPLNLTNPGEISDVGAQVVGSRILLWVTDNYEGENSVGYFYYEPNIESHQ
;
A
#
# COMPACT_ATOMS: atom_id res chain seq x y z
N MET A 1 52.44 65.46 29.18
CA MET A 1 52.05 64.49 30.22
C MET A 1 50.98 63.58 29.65
N ASN A 2 51.27 62.28 29.70
CA ASN A 2 50.40 61.10 29.57
C ASN A 2 49.65 60.78 28.25
N ASN A 3 50.33 59.89 27.52
CA ASN A 3 49.88 58.84 26.60
C ASN A 3 48.49 58.24 26.87
N VAL A 4 47.71 58.07 25.80
CA VAL A 4 46.82 56.90 25.63
C VAL A 4 47.12 56.32 24.24
N LYS A 5 47.73 55.13 24.20
CA LYS A 5 47.89 54.32 23.00
C LYS A 5 46.68 53.39 22.90
N ASN A 6 45.83 53.57 21.90
CA ASN A 6 44.83 52.58 21.53
C ASN A 6 45.51 51.42 20.81
N LEU A 7 45.42 50.22 21.41
CA LEU A 7 45.89 48.96 20.86
C LEU A 7 44.77 48.40 19.98
N LEU A 8 44.95 48.37 18.65
CA LEU A 8 44.06 47.65 17.75
C LEU A 8 44.45 46.16 17.76
N LEU A 9 43.58 45.31 18.26
CA LEU A 9 43.71 43.86 18.22
C LEU A 9 43.23 43.36 16.84
N VAL A 10 44.16 43.02 15.95
CA VAL A 10 43.82 42.36 14.67
C VAL A 10 43.70 40.86 14.93
N GLY A 11 42.47 40.38 15.05
CA GLY A 11 42.17 38.95 15.12
C GLY A 11 42.38 38.30 13.75
N VAL A 12 43.40 37.45 13.64
CA VAL A 12 43.61 36.58 12.48
C VAL A 12 42.60 35.42 12.58
N LEU A 13 41.55 35.44 11.76
CA LEU A 13 40.72 34.25 11.54
C LEU A 13 41.53 33.24 10.74
N LEU A 14 42.01 32.18 11.40
CA LEU A 14 42.43 30.96 10.71
C LEU A 14 41.18 30.25 10.20
N SER A 15 40.94 30.32 8.89
CA SER A 15 39.98 29.45 8.20
C SER A 15 40.53 28.02 8.20
N LEU A 16 40.00 27.17 9.08
CA LEU A 16 40.15 25.72 8.96
C LEU A 16 39.34 25.30 7.73
N THR A 17 40.03 25.05 6.61
CA THR A 17 39.47 24.30 5.49
C THR A 17 39.26 22.87 5.98
N ALA A 18 38.07 22.57 6.49
CA ALA A 18 37.63 21.21 6.67
C ALA A 18 37.56 20.58 5.26
N CYS A 19 38.46 19.64 4.97
CA CYS A 19 38.33 18.77 3.83
C CYS A 19 37.10 17.87 4.10
N ALA A 20 35.93 18.28 3.63
CA ALA A 20 34.85 17.34 3.37
C ALA A 20 35.35 16.47 2.21
N SER A 21 35.80 15.25 2.50
CA SER A 21 35.94 14.26 1.44
C SER A 21 34.52 13.88 1.02
N ASP A 22 34.02 14.57 -0.01
CA ASP A 22 32.82 14.17 -0.71
C ASP A 22 33.06 12.78 -1.28
N TYR A 23 32.49 11.76 -0.64
CA TYR A 23 32.29 10.47 -1.26
C TYR A 23 31.18 10.64 -2.29
N GLU A 24 31.47 11.30 -3.42
CA GLU A 24 30.62 11.23 -4.60
C GLU A 24 30.67 9.77 -5.09
N LEU A 25 29.61 9.02 -4.81
CA LEU A 25 29.35 7.71 -5.43
C LEU A 25 29.19 7.92 -6.94
N LYS A 26 30.29 7.85 -7.70
CA LYS A 26 30.29 7.91 -9.16
C LYS A 26 30.17 6.51 -9.73
N GLY A 27 28.99 6.19 -10.27
CA GLY A 27 28.69 4.94 -10.98
C GLY A 27 27.20 4.80 -11.26
N LYS A 28 26.82 3.96 -12.24
CA LYS A 28 25.44 3.44 -12.28
C LYS A 28 25.22 2.64 -11.00
N ARG A 29 24.04 2.82 -10.38
CA ARG A 29 23.65 2.09 -9.17
C ARG A 29 23.85 0.59 -9.42
N PRO A 30 24.44 -0.17 -8.49
CA PRO A 30 24.49 -1.62 -8.63
C PRO A 30 23.05 -2.14 -8.58
N ASP A 31 22.62 -2.75 -9.67
CA ASP A 31 21.36 -3.51 -9.72
C ASP A 31 21.59 -4.84 -9.00
N VAL A 32 21.32 -4.85 -7.70
CA VAL A 32 21.52 -6.01 -6.84
C VAL A 32 20.39 -6.99 -7.11
N ASN A 33 20.73 -8.19 -7.58
CA ASN A 33 19.76 -9.28 -7.66
C ASN A 33 19.42 -9.75 -6.24
N PRO A 34 18.14 -9.77 -5.82
CA PRO A 34 17.74 -10.29 -4.51
C PRO A 34 18.32 -11.68 -4.22
N GLY A 35 18.35 -12.57 -5.22
CA GLY A 35 18.88 -13.94 -5.06
C GLY A 35 20.39 -14.01 -4.77
N ASP A 36 21.14 -12.92 -4.96
CA ASP A 36 22.57 -12.86 -4.60
C ASP A 36 22.79 -12.46 -3.12
N VAL A 37 21.75 -11.96 -2.45
CA VAL A 37 21.84 -11.37 -1.10
C VAL A 37 20.85 -11.96 -0.09
N THR A 38 19.98 -12.88 -0.52
CA THR A 38 19.06 -13.63 0.33
C THR A 38 19.54 -15.05 0.57
N ASP A 39 19.04 -15.69 1.62
CA ASP A 39 19.47 -17.05 2.00
C ASP A 39 19.03 -18.13 1.01
N CYS A 40 17.88 -17.93 0.37
CA CYS A 40 17.33 -18.86 -0.62
C CYS A 40 17.29 -18.26 -2.02
N SER A 41 17.13 -19.12 -3.01
CA SER A 41 17.04 -18.73 -4.42
C SER A 41 15.63 -18.24 -4.77
N PHE A 42 15.51 -17.68 -5.97
CA PHE A 42 14.23 -17.40 -6.59
C PHE A 42 13.99 -18.37 -7.74
N THR A 43 12.86 -19.07 -7.70
CA THR A 43 12.44 -19.97 -8.78
C THR A 43 11.54 -19.22 -9.78
N PRO A 44 11.88 -19.21 -11.07
CA PRO A 44 11.04 -18.64 -12.12
C PRO A 44 9.68 -19.32 -12.22
N VAL A 45 8.64 -18.52 -12.41
CA VAL A 45 7.26 -19.00 -12.59
C VAL A 45 6.97 -19.09 -14.09
N SER A 46 6.89 -20.31 -14.61
CA SER A 46 6.69 -20.60 -16.04
C SER A 46 5.46 -19.86 -16.59
N GLY A 47 5.61 -19.31 -17.80
CA GLY A 47 4.59 -18.52 -18.48
C GLY A 47 4.52 -17.05 -18.04
N THR A 48 5.33 -16.63 -17.06
CA THR A 48 5.32 -15.27 -16.50
C THR A 48 6.71 -14.65 -16.49
N GLN A 49 6.81 -13.37 -16.15
CA GLN A 49 8.09 -12.71 -15.84
C GLN A 49 8.32 -12.60 -14.32
N VAL A 50 7.64 -13.45 -13.53
CA VAL A 50 7.73 -13.48 -12.08
C VAL A 50 8.67 -14.59 -11.63
N SER A 51 9.47 -14.32 -10.61
CA SER A 51 10.18 -15.34 -9.84
C SER A 51 9.78 -15.29 -8.36
N ALA A 52 9.64 -16.47 -7.75
CA ALA A 52 9.19 -16.64 -6.37
C ALA A 52 10.34 -17.03 -5.45
N TYR A 53 10.41 -16.43 -4.26
CA TYR A 53 11.40 -16.80 -3.25
C TYR A 53 11.13 -18.21 -2.71
N ASP A 54 12.13 -19.08 -2.75
CA ASP A 54 11.98 -20.50 -2.42
C ASP A 54 11.69 -20.76 -0.92
N CYS A 55 11.97 -19.78 -0.07
CA CYS A 55 11.78 -19.87 1.39
C CYS A 55 10.65 -18.98 1.91
N ASN A 56 9.64 -18.76 1.08
CA ASN A 56 8.39 -18.15 1.52
C ASN A 56 7.67 -18.99 2.60
N PRO A 57 6.93 -18.36 3.54
CA PRO A 57 6.72 -16.91 3.68
C PRO A 57 7.92 -16.19 4.33
N VAL A 58 8.06 -14.89 4.05
CA VAL A 58 9.11 -14.03 4.65
C VAL A 58 8.65 -13.27 5.88
N PHE A 59 7.35 -13.13 6.09
CA PHE A 59 6.80 -12.48 7.28
C PHE A 59 5.49 -13.13 7.69
N THR A 60 5.35 -13.45 8.97
CA THR A 60 4.16 -14.08 9.56
C THR A 60 3.84 -13.39 10.89
N ASN A 61 2.83 -13.89 11.60
CA ASN A 61 2.49 -13.51 12.97
C ASN A 61 3.74 -13.40 13.85
N THR A 62 3.88 -12.24 14.47
CA THR A 62 5.05 -11.86 15.28
C THR A 62 4.98 -12.34 16.73
N GLY A 63 3.85 -12.95 17.15
CA GLY A 63 3.58 -13.37 18.52
C GLY A 63 3.40 -12.20 19.49
N GLU A 64 3.20 -10.99 18.98
CA GLU A 64 2.98 -9.79 19.77
C GLU A 64 1.55 -9.78 20.34
N ASN A 65 1.35 -9.32 21.58
CA ASN A 65 0.05 -9.38 22.26
C ASN A 65 -1.08 -8.59 21.58
N TRP A 66 -0.75 -7.70 20.62
CA TRP A 66 -1.70 -6.91 19.86
C TRP A 66 -2.03 -7.53 18.49
N GLY A 67 -1.21 -8.47 18.04
CA GLY A 67 -1.27 -9.06 16.72
C GLY A 67 -1.72 -10.52 16.73
N GLY A 68 -2.00 -11.00 15.54
CA GLY A 68 -2.39 -12.34 15.15
C GLY A 68 -1.94 -12.51 13.70
N ASP A 69 -2.88 -12.90 12.84
CA ASP A 69 -2.66 -12.96 11.40
C ASP A 69 -2.25 -11.61 10.80
N VAL A 70 -1.42 -11.65 9.75
CA VAL A 70 -1.01 -10.46 9.00
C VAL A 70 -2.10 -10.12 7.99
N GLY A 71 -2.61 -8.89 8.06
CA GLY A 71 -3.60 -8.36 7.13
C GLY A 71 -2.95 -7.57 5.99
N SER A 72 -3.46 -6.36 5.76
CA SER A 72 -2.94 -5.46 4.74
C SER A 72 -1.51 -4.99 5.03
N ILE A 73 -0.72 -4.78 4.00
CA ILE A 73 0.67 -4.36 4.04
C ILE A 73 0.89 -3.06 3.22
N GLY A 74 1.45 -2.05 3.86
CA GLY A 74 2.08 -0.91 3.22
C GLY A 74 3.59 -1.17 3.12
N PHE A 75 4.19 -0.86 1.98
CA PHE A 75 5.59 -1.18 1.73
C PHE A 75 6.35 0.02 1.14
N HIS A 76 7.55 0.26 1.63
CA HIS A 76 8.44 1.29 1.10
C HIS A 76 9.89 0.84 1.08
N VAL A 77 10.60 1.17 0.00
CA VAL A 77 12.05 0.99 -0.10
C VAL A 77 12.73 2.35 -0.02
N THR A 78 13.64 2.49 0.93
CA THR A 78 14.56 3.62 1.01
C THR A 78 15.97 3.14 0.65
N GLU A 79 16.66 3.86 -0.22
CA GLU A 79 18.08 3.59 -0.48
C GLU A 79 18.95 4.17 0.65
N VAL A 80 19.75 3.32 1.29
CA VAL A 80 20.75 3.71 2.30
C VAL A 80 22.13 3.33 1.77
N LEU A 81 22.97 4.33 1.49
CA LEU A 81 24.33 4.14 0.91
C LEU A 81 24.34 3.30 -0.38
N GLY A 82 23.29 3.41 -1.20
CA GLY A 82 23.17 2.67 -2.47
C GLY A 82 22.64 1.23 -2.33
N HIS A 83 22.20 0.83 -1.13
CA HIS A 83 21.56 -0.45 -0.89
C HIS A 83 20.09 -0.25 -0.47
N PRO A 84 19.17 -1.13 -0.92
CA PRO A 84 17.78 -1.05 -0.51
C PRO A 84 17.63 -1.38 0.98
N PHE A 85 16.88 -0.54 1.68
CA PHE A 85 16.40 -0.77 3.04
C PHE A 85 14.88 -0.79 2.99
N TYR A 86 14.30 -1.84 3.56
CA TYR A 86 12.90 -2.17 3.40
C TYR A 86 12.13 -1.81 4.67
N GLN A 87 10.99 -1.16 4.48
CA GLN A 87 10.06 -0.78 5.55
C GLN A 87 8.69 -1.35 5.22
N MET A 88 8.05 -1.96 6.21
CA MET A 88 6.71 -2.51 6.10
C MET A 88 5.83 -2.00 7.24
N TRP A 89 4.63 -1.58 6.88
CA TRP A 89 3.55 -1.28 7.82
C TRP A 89 2.48 -2.34 7.61
N TYR A 90 2.21 -3.16 8.62
CA TYR A 90 1.28 -4.27 8.51
C TYR A 90 0.12 -4.09 9.47
N THR A 91 -1.08 -4.50 9.07
CA THR A 91 -2.20 -4.62 10.00
C THR A 91 -2.21 -5.99 10.63
N SER A 92 -2.68 -6.02 11.87
CA SER A 92 -2.94 -7.25 12.58
C SER A 92 -3.98 -7.02 13.66
N SER A 93 -4.59 -8.11 14.12
CA SER A 93 -5.59 -8.11 15.18
C SER A 93 -5.32 -9.29 16.10
N SER A 94 -5.33 -9.04 17.41
CA SER A 94 -5.33 -10.10 18.43
C SER A 94 -6.70 -10.78 18.60
N SER A 95 -7.70 -10.40 17.80
CA SER A 95 -9.05 -10.96 17.84
C SER A 95 -9.49 -11.45 16.47
N ASP A 96 -10.16 -12.60 16.44
CA ASP A 96 -10.77 -13.17 15.22
C ASP A 96 -12.05 -12.42 14.79
N SER A 97 -12.32 -11.26 15.39
CA SER A 97 -13.53 -10.45 15.18
C SER A 97 -13.25 -9.27 14.26
N PHE A 98 -14.30 -8.81 13.56
CA PHE A 98 -14.29 -7.59 12.75
C PHE A 98 -14.16 -6.35 13.64
N GLY A 99 -12.95 -6.05 14.09
CA GLY A 99 -12.67 -4.87 14.91
C GLY A 99 -11.35 -4.96 15.67
N GLY A 100 -10.85 -3.81 16.11
CA GLY A 100 -9.61 -3.74 16.88
C GLY A 100 -8.32 -3.99 16.07
N ILE A 101 -8.42 -3.95 14.74
CA ILE A 101 -7.24 -3.97 13.87
C ILE A 101 -6.36 -2.77 14.23
N SER A 102 -5.07 -3.04 14.42
CA SER A 102 -4.03 -2.03 14.64
C SER A 102 -2.92 -2.20 13.61
N MET A 103 -2.05 -1.21 13.51
CA MET A 103 -0.96 -1.20 12.55
C MET A 103 0.39 -1.25 13.27
N GLY A 104 1.21 -2.21 12.87
CA GLY A 104 2.59 -2.37 13.29
C GLY A 104 3.57 -2.00 12.18
N TYR A 105 4.84 -1.94 12.55
CA TYR A 105 5.95 -1.61 11.67
C TYR A 105 7.06 -2.64 11.80
N ALA A 106 7.70 -2.98 10.70
CA ALA A 106 8.88 -3.82 10.65
C ALA A 106 9.88 -3.29 9.62
N VAL A 107 11.16 -3.63 9.81
CA VAL A 107 12.23 -3.27 8.88
C VAL A 107 13.03 -4.50 8.47
N SER A 108 13.61 -4.44 7.27
CA SER A 108 14.51 -5.45 6.76
C SER A 108 15.64 -4.82 5.94
N SER A 109 16.83 -5.43 5.96
CA SER A 109 17.95 -5.05 5.10
C SER A 109 18.06 -5.88 3.81
N ASN A 110 17.29 -6.97 3.69
CA ASN A 110 17.34 -7.89 2.54
C ASN A 110 15.95 -8.24 1.97
N GLY A 111 14.87 -7.79 2.63
CA GLY A 111 13.49 -8.04 2.19
C GLY A 111 12.93 -9.39 2.66
N THR A 112 13.75 -10.23 3.32
CA THR A 112 13.38 -11.56 3.81
C THR A 112 13.41 -11.66 5.34
N ASP A 113 14.38 -11.03 6.00
CA ASP A 113 14.50 -11.05 7.46
C ASP A 113 13.93 -9.76 8.04
N TRP A 114 12.80 -9.87 8.71
CA TRP A 114 12.05 -8.73 9.24
C TRP A 114 12.20 -8.60 10.75
N THR A 115 12.50 -7.39 11.20
CA THR A 115 12.56 -7.03 12.63
C THR A 115 11.39 -6.11 12.97
N PRO A 116 10.37 -6.58 13.74
CA PRO A 116 9.29 -5.74 14.22
C PRO A 116 9.78 -4.62 15.14
N HIS A 117 9.08 -3.49 15.14
CA HIS A 117 9.37 -2.40 16.06
C HIS A 117 8.99 -2.79 17.49
N PRO A 118 9.84 -2.52 18.49
CA PRO A 118 9.57 -2.91 19.89
C PRO A 118 8.39 -2.16 20.55
N SER A 119 7.85 -1.14 19.89
CA SER A 119 6.72 -0.34 20.38
C SER A 119 5.44 -0.54 19.57
N ASN A 120 5.39 -1.58 18.73
CA ASN A 120 4.17 -1.92 18.03
C ASN A 120 3.00 -2.23 19.02
N PRO A 121 1.75 -1.92 18.66
CA PRO A 121 1.34 -1.25 17.41
C PRO A 121 1.67 0.25 17.44
N LEU A 122 2.02 0.82 16.28
CA LEU A 122 2.34 2.25 16.14
C LEU A 122 1.12 3.12 15.82
N MET A 123 -0.02 2.50 15.49
CA MET A 123 -1.30 3.18 15.31
C MET A 123 -2.45 2.23 15.62
N SER A 124 -3.49 2.77 16.25
CA SER A 124 -4.70 2.04 16.63
C SER A 124 -5.94 2.93 16.39
N THR A 125 -7.12 2.37 16.60
CA THR A 125 -8.38 3.11 16.58
C THR A 125 -8.38 4.26 17.59
N ASP A 126 -9.10 5.35 17.28
CA ASP A 126 -9.40 6.38 18.28
C ASP A 126 -10.76 6.06 18.92
N PRO A 127 -10.85 5.71 20.21
CA PRO A 127 -12.13 5.38 20.87
C PRO A 127 -13.18 6.49 20.82
N SER A 128 -12.77 7.73 20.56
CA SER A 128 -13.62 8.90 20.41
C SER A 128 -13.79 9.37 18.96
N GLY A 129 -13.12 8.71 18.02
CA GLY A 129 -13.09 9.07 16.61
C GLY A 129 -14.11 8.34 15.75
N TRP A 130 -14.15 8.71 14.47
CA TRP A 130 -14.94 8.07 13.42
C TRP A 130 -14.41 6.68 13.03
N ASP A 131 -13.20 6.33 13.47
CA ASP A 131 -12.52 5.07 13.21
C ASP A 131 -12.42 4.19 14.48
N LYS A 132 -13.28 4.43 15.47
CA LYS A 132 -13.21 3.79 16.79
C LYS A 132 -13.34 2.26 16.76
N ASP A 133 -14.07 1.71 15.80
CA ASP A 133 -14.38 0.28 15.76
C ASP A 133 -13.34 -0.51 14.93
N SER A 134 -12.74 0.11 13.91
CA SER A 134 -11.58 -0.47 13.22
C SER A 134 -10.81 0.53 12.35
N ILE A 135 -9.54 0.21 12.09
CA ILE A 135 -8.71 0.77 11.01
C ILE A 135 -8.17 -0.37 10.14
N ALA A 136 -8.20 -0.27 8.81
CA ALA A 136 -7.77 -1.34 7.89
C ALA A 136 -7.29 -0.79 6.54
N GLY A 137 -6.84 -1.66 5.64
CA GLY A 137 -6.58 -1.31 4.23
C GLY A 137 -5.59 -0.17 4.06
N GLN A 138 -4.54 -0.12 4.88
CA GLN A 138 -3.61 0.98 4.90
C GLN A 138 -2.60 0.91 3.75
N VAL A 139 -2.35 2.06 3.13
CA VAL A 139 -1.29 2.23 2.12
C VAL A 139 -0.45 3.45 2.50
N VAL A 140 0.87 3.28 2.43
CA VAL A 140 1.85 4.28 2.83
C VAL A 140 2.71 4.68 1.65
N VAL A 141 2.84 5.99 1.42
CA VAL A 141 3.72 6.57 0.41
C VAL A 141 4.63 7.62 1.04
N TRP A 142 5.79 7.86 0.41
CA TRP A 142 6.64 9.00 0.74
C TRP A 142 6.28 10.19 -0.14
N ASP A 143 5.82 11.28 0.45
CA ASP A 143 5.60 12.55 -0.23
C ASP A 143 6.91 13.36 -0.26
N PRO A 144 7.56 13.49 -1.43
CA PRO A 144 8.82 14.21 -1.55
C PRO A 144 8.67 15.74 -1.48
N ILE A 145 7.46 16.28 -1.70
CA ILE A 145 7.21 17.72 -1.67
C ILE A 145 7.22 18.21 -0.22
N ASP A 146 6.46 17.53 0.64
CA ASP A 146 6.36 17.86 2.06
C ASP A 146 7.37 17.11 2.94
N SER A 147 8.15 16.19 2.35
CA SER A 147 9.17 15.37 3.04
C SER A 147 8.60 14.61 4.24
N GLN A 148 7.51 13.88 3.99
CA GLN A 148 6.81 13.10 5.00
C GLN A 148 6.19 11.85 4.39
N TYR A 149 5.95 10.85 5.24
CA TYR A 149 5.09 9.73 4.89
C TYR A 149 3.63 10.16 4.97
N VAL A 150 2.84 9.72 3.99
CA VAL A 150 1.38 9.86 3.96
C VAL A 150 0.80 8.45 3.98
N MET A 151 -0.08 8.19 4.93
CA MET A 151 -0.86 6.97 5.03
C MET A 151 -2.32 7.27 4.70
N ALA A 152 -2.86 6.58 3.72
CA ALA A 152 -4.29 6.43 3.55
C ALA A 152 -4.74 5.15 4.27
N TYR A 153 -5.84 5.21 5.01
CA TYR A 153 -6.39 4.06 5.72
C TYR A 153 -7.91 4.07 5.70
N GLN A 154 -8.52 2.90 5.71
CA GLN A 154 -9.97 2.76 5.92
C GLN A 154 -10.26 2.79 7.42
N GLY A 155 -11.33 3.50 7.82
CA GLY A 155 -11.84 3.45 9.19
C GLY A 155 -13.36 3.33 9.20
N PHE A 156 -13.92 2.86 10.32
CA PHE A 156 -15.36 2.87 10.51
C PHE A 156 -15.81 2.93 11.98
N THR A 157 -17.06 3.33 12.15
CA THR A 157 -17.89 3.04 13.31
C THR A 157 -19.03 2.10 12.94
N LEU A 158 -19.31 1.12 13.79
CA LEU A 158 -20.49 0.26 13.66
C LEU A 158 -21.76 1.05 13.98
N GLY A 159 -22.81 0.79 13.22
CA GLY A 159 -24.13 1.33 13.51
C GLY A 159 -24.69 0.84 14.83
N THR A 160 -25.32 1.73 15.58
CA THR A 160 -25.90 1.38 16.88
C THR A 160 -27.38 1.01 16.78
N ASN A 161 -28.07 1.39 15.70
CA ASN A 161 -29.46 1.07 15.39
C ASN A 161 -29.82 1.53 13.96
N GLU A 162 -31.08 1.35 13.54
CA GLU A 162 -31.56 1.72 12.21
C GLU A 162 -31.44 3.22 11.86
N PHE A 163 -31.31 4.09 12.86
CA PHE A 163 -31.18 5.55 12.68
C PHE A 163 -29.72 6.04 12.79
N ASP A 164 -28.80 5.14 13.11
CA ASP A 164 -27.36 5.38 13.20
C ASP A 164 -26.67 4.21 12.51
N PRO A 165 -26.55 4.24 11.17
CA PRO A 165 -26.00 3.14 10.38
C PRO A 165 -24.48 2.97 10.59
N GLY A 166 -23.85 3.85 11.37
CA GLY A 166 -22.40 3.95 11.44
C GLY A 166 -21.85 4.83 10.33
N VAL A 167 -20.53 4.99 10.32
CA VAL A 167 -19.81 5.75 9.31
C VAL A 167 -18.62 4.92 8.89
N TRP A 168 -18.30 4.92 7.60
CA TRP A 168 -17.05 4.40 7.09
C TRP A 168 -16.50 5.33 6.02
N GLY A 169 -15.18 5.35 5.87
CA GLY A 169 -14.51 6.38 5.10
C GLY A 169 -13.03 6.16 4.90
N LEU A 170 -12.42 7.08 4.15
CA LEU A 170 -10.98 7.18 4.00
C LEU A 170 -10.42 8.17 5.02
N GLY A 171 -9.45 7.73 5.80
CA GLY A 171 -8.66 8.55 6.70
C GLY A 171 -7.26 8.79 6.16
N ILE A 172 -6.64 9.88 6.63
CA ILE A 172 -5.25 10.22 6.35
C ILE A 172 -4.50 10.37 7.67
N ALA A 173 -3.29 9.82 7.73
CA ALA A 173 -2.32 10.13 8.75
C ALA A 173 -0.98 10.48 8.09
N THR A 174 -0.21 11.39 8.69
CA THR A 174 1.13 11.73 8.22
C THR A 174 2.18 11.43 9.27
N SER A 175 3.41 11.18 8.82
CA SER A 175 4.53 10.90 9.71
C SER A 175 5.84 11.42 9.12
N PRO A 176 6.70 12.12 9.88
CA PRO A 176 8.01 12.52 9.40
C PRO A 176 9.02 11.37 9.34
N ASP A 177 8.77 10.25 10.04
CA ASP A 177 9.73 9.15 10.23
C ASP A 177 9.14 7.76 9.96
N GLY A 178 7.87 7.69 9.58
CA GLY A 178 7.13 6.45 9.34
C GLY A 178 6.75 5.70 10.61
N LYS A 179 7.00 6.26 11.80
CA LYS A 179 6.81 5.59 13.09
C LYS A 179 5.84 6.35 13.99
N ASN A 180 5.98 7.67 14.02
CA ASN A 180 5.11 8.56 14.79
C ASN A 180 4.06 9.16 13.86
N TRP A 181 2.82 8.68 13.97
CA TRP A 181 1.73 9.05 13.08
C TRP A 181 0.81 10.11 13.70
N THR A 182 0.43 11.09 12.90
CA THR A 182 -0.56 12.11 13.25
C THR A 182 -1.78 11.95 12.34
N LYS A 183 -2.92 11.53 12.90
CA LYS A 183 -4.20 11.48 12.17
C LYS A 183 -4.65 12.90 11.82
N SER A 184 -5.14 13.11 10.60
CA SER A 184 -5.71 14.39 10.20
C SER A 184 -6.95 14.73 11.02
N ALA A 185 -7.06 15.99 11.42
CA ALA A 185 -8.27 16.52 12.04
C ALA A 185 -9.47 16.59 11.09
N ARG A 186 -9.23 16.43 9.77
CA ARG A 186 -10.27 16.34 8.74
C ARG A 186 -10.80 14.92 8.54
N ASN A 187 -10.27 13.92 9.23
CA ASN A 187 -10.71 12.54 9.02
C ASN A 187 -12.20 12.33 9.44
N PRO A 188 -12.98 11.55 8.68
CA PRO A 188 -12.59 10.96 7.39
C PRO A 188 -12.50 12.05 6.30
N VAL A 189 -11.43 12.02 5.50
CA VAL A 189 -11.23 12.96 4.38
C VAL A 189 -12.17 12.68 3.21
N ILE A 190 -12.71 11.46 3.14
CA ILE A 190 -13.84 11.09 2.29
C ILE A 190 -14.81 10.26 3.13
N ASN A 191 -16.06 10.69 3.24
CA ASN A 191 -17.08 9.96 3.97
C ASN A 191 -17.91 9.09 3.02
N PHE A 192 -17.53 7.83 2.86
CA PHE A 192 -18.20 6.92 1.93
C PHE A 192 -19.66 6.62 2.30
N THR A 193 -20.06 6.81 3.56
CA THR A 193 -21.44 6.57 3.99
C THR A 193 -22.40 7.66 3.51
N THR A 194 -21.97 8.93 3.59
CA THR A 194 -22.86 10.07 3.34
C THR A 194 -22.61 10.76 2.00
N ASP A 195 -21.37 10.79 1.52
CA ASP A 195 -21.03 11.42 0.25
C ASP A 195 -21.46 10.56 -0.95
N PHE A 196 -21.65 9.24 -0.74
CA PHE A 196 -21.97 8.25 -1.77
C PHE A 196 -23.28 7.51 -1.52
N ASP A 197 -24.29 8.17 -0.94
CA ASP A 197 -25.63 7.60 -0.79
C ASP A 197 -26.32 7.49 -2.16
N ILE A 198 -26.42 6.27 -2.69
CA ILE A 198 -27.08 5.98 -3.97
C ILE A 198 -28.61 5.99 -3.90
N LEU A 199 -29.20 5.89 -2.71
CA LEU A 199 -30.65 5.81 -2.53
C LEU A 199 -31.30 7.20 -2.47
N PHE A 200 -30.66 8.12 -1.74
CA PHE A 200 -31.19 9.47 -1.52
C PHE A 200 -30.22 10.59 -1.87
N GLY A 201 -28.92 10.30 -1.98
CA GLY A 201 -27.88 11.28 -2.31
C GLY A 201 -27.63 11.44 -3.81
N GLY A 202 -28.12 10.51 -4.64
CA GLY A 202 -27.92 10.55 -6.10
C GLY A 202 -26.48 10.24 -6.54
N ALA A 203 -25.72 9.54 -5.70
CA ALA A 203 -24.37 9.10 -6.04
C ALA A 203 -24.37 8.15 -7.26
N LEU A 204 -23.34 8.27 -8.09
CA LEU A 204 -23.20 7.46 -9.31
C LEU A 204 -22.48 6.13 -9.06
N ILE A 205 -21.80 6.02 -7.92
CA ILE A 205 -21.07 4.84 -7.51
C ILE A 205 -21.36 4.53 -6.05
N GLN A 206 -21.25 3.25 -5.68
CA GLN A 206 -21.19 2.80 -4.30
C GLN A 206 -19.77 2.29 -4.01
N PRO A 207 -18.98 2.99 -3.19
CA PRO A 207 -17.66 2.54 -2.81
C PRO A 207 -17.69 1.14 -2.16
N CYS A 208 -16.73 0.29 -2.53
CA CYS A 208 -16.48 -0.99 -1.88
C CYS A 208 -15.41 -0.81 -0.80
N TRP A 209 -14.22 -0.35 -1.20
CA TRP A 209 -13.10 -0.02 -0.31
C TRP A 209 -12.01 0.75 -1.07
N PRO A 210 -11.13 1.49 -0.37
CA PRO A 210 -9.91 2.04 -0.94
C PRO A 210 -8.96 0.93 -1.41
N LEU A 211 -8.22 1.16 -2.50
CA LEU A 211 -7.21 0.21 -2.98
C LEU A 211 -5.80 0.68 -2.70
N THR A 212 -5.45 1.88 -3.18
CA THR A 212 -4.06 2.35 -3.10
C THR A 212 -3.93 3.85 -3.30
N ILE A 213 -2.82 4.40 -2.82
CA ILE A 213 -2.33 5.74 -3.15
C ILE A 213 -0.89 5.65 -3.65
N THR A 214 -0.50 6.57 -4.51
CA THR A 214 0.83 6.69 -5.12
C THR A 214 1.19 8.14 -5.35
N ILE A 215 2.46 8.40 -5.65
CA ILE A 215 2.97 9.71 -6.02
C ILE A 215 3.38 9.65 -7.49
N THR A 216 2.79 10.51 -8.30
CA THR A 216 3.18 10.66 -9.71
C THR A 216 4.62 11.18 -9.83
N GLU A 217 5.26 11.02 -10.99
CA GLU A 217 6.61 11.57 -11.25
C GLU A 217 6.73 13.08 -10.96
N ARG A 218 5.61 13.82 -11.00
CA ARG A 218 5.55 15.26 -10.74
C ARG A 218 5.26 15.60 -9.28
N GLY A 219 5.19 14.61 -8.39
CA GLY A 219 4.92 14.79 -6.96
C GLY A 219 3.44 14.94 -6.59
N ALA A 220 2.51 14.79 -7.53
CA ALA A 220 1.08 14.84 -7.22
C ALA A 220 0.59 13.50 -6.64
N LEU A 221 -0.28 13.56 -5.64
CA LEU A 221 -0.97 12.41 -5.05
C LEU A 221 -2.04 11.88 -6.01
N LYS A 222 -1.99 10.57 -6.22
CA LYS A 222 -2.97 9.84 -7.03
C LYS A 222 -3.37 8.58 -6.29
N GLY A 223 -4.59 8.11 -6.49
CA GLY A 223 -5.08 6.91 -5.83
C GLY A 223 -6.14 6.20 -6.65
N TYR A 224 -6.55 5.05 -6.14
CA TYR A 224 -7.58 4.22 -6.74
C TYR A 224 -8.49 3.66 -5.64
N ILE A 225 -9.79 3.61 -5.93
CA ILE A 225 -10.77 2.89 -5.11
C ILE A 225 -11.44 1.78 -5.91
N ALA A 226 -11.90 0.76 -5.20
CA ALA A 226 -12.86 -0.19 -5.71
C ALA A 226 -14.27 0.35 -5.43
N ALA A 227 -15.13 0.40 -6.44
CA ALA A 227 -16.53 0.82 -6.30
C ALA A 227 -17.43 0.13 -7.33
N ALA A 228 -18.68 -0.10 -6.93
CA ALA A 228 -19.74 -0.55 -7.81
C ALA A 228 -20.39 0.62 -8.53
N LYS A 229 -20.88 0.40 -9.75
CA LYS A 229 -21.79 1.35 -10.40
C LYS A 229 -23.12 1.37 -9.65
N ALA A 230 -23.73 2.55 -9.49
CA ALA A 230 -24.98 2.67 -8.72
C ALA A 230 -26.09 1.77 -9.30
N GLU A 231 -26.18 1.63 -10.62
CA GLU A 231 -27.15 0.76 -11.29
C GLU A 231 -26.92 -0.74 -11.04
N GLU A 232 -25.69 -1.16 -10.74
CA GLU A 232 -25.36 -2.54 -10.37
C GLU A 232 -25.64 -2.80 -8.90
N ALA A 233 -25.38 -1.82 -8.05
CA ALA A 233 -25.62 -1.91 -6.61
C ALA A 233 -27.10 -1.73 -6.22
N PHE A 234 -27.91 -1.15 -7.12
CA PHE A 234 -29.32 -0.89 -6.88
C PHE A 234 -30.10 -2.21 -6.68
N LEU A 235 -30.92 -2.25 -5.61
CA LEU A 235 -31.77 -3.39 -5.24
C LEU A 235 -31.05 -4.69 -4.81
N GLY A 236 -29.79 -4.59 -4.37
CA GLY A 236 -29.09 -5.71 -3.72
C GLY A 236 -28.65 -6.81 -4.70
N MET A 237 -28.41 -6.44 -5.96
CA MET A 237 -27.69 -7.31 -6.88
C MET A 237 -26.22 -7.37 -6.47
N GLU A 238 -25.58 -8.52 -6.69
CA GLU A 238 -24.14 -8.65 -6.53
C GLU A 238 -23.45 -7.74 -7.56
N ALA A 239 -22.97 -6.59 -7.09
CA ALA A 239 -22.33 -5.59 -7.92
C ALA A 239 -20.82 -5.83 -7.99
N ALA A 240 -20.23 -5.53 -9.14
CA ALA A 240 -18.79 -5.69 -9.32
C ALA A 240 -18.05 -4.45 -8.79
N CYS A 241 -16.99 -4.65 -8.01
CA CYS A 241 -16.14 -3.57 -7.54
C CYS A 241 -15.09 -3.21 -8.60
N HIS A 242 -15.43 -2.30 -9.51
CA HIS A 242 -14.52 -1.77 -10.52
C HIS A 242 -13.53 -0.77 -9.94
N ILE A 243 -12.46 -0.44 -10.68
CA ILE A 243 -11.47 0.56 -10.23
C ILE A 243 -11.83 1.95 -10.74
N TYR A 244 -11.93 2.91 -9.82
CA TYR A 244 -12.09 4.34 -10.10
C TYR A 244 -10.85 5.12 -9.66
N GLU A 245 -10.56 6.20 -10.37
CA GLU A 245 -9.44 7.09 -10.06
C GLU A 245 -9.80 8.06 -8.93
N MET A 246 -8.82 8.30 -8.05
CA MET A 246 -8.84 9.34 -7.04
C MET A 246 -7.66 10.29 -7.28
N ASN A 247 -7.90 11.59 -7.17
CA ASN A 247 -6.85 12.61 -7.29
C ASN A 247 -6.73 13.37 -5.97
N GLY A 248 -5.50 13.46 -5.43
CA GLY A 248 -5.20 14.24 -4.24
C GLY A 248 -4.68 15.62 -4.62
N LEU A 249 -5.33 16.68 -4.16
CA LEU A 249 -4.82 18.06 -4.28
C LEU A 249 -3.70 18.33 -3.26
N ASP A 250 -3.86 17.75 -2.09
CA ASP A 250 -2.90 17.64 -1.00
C ASP A 250 -3.18 16.32 -0.25
N ALA A 251 -2.38 16.00 0.78
CA ALA A 251 -2.53 14.77 1.55
C ALA A 251 -3.94 14.56 2.10
N GLU A 252 -4.69 15.62 2.38
CA GLU A 252 -5.97 15.58 3.10
C GLU A 252 -7.18 15.93 2.22
N THR A 253 -6.98 16.23 0.94
CA THR A 253 -8.04 16.69 0.03
C THR A 253 -8.07 15.84 -1.22
N TRP A 254 -9.08 14.98 -1.33
CA TRP A 254 -9.19 13.97 -2.38
C TRP A 254 -10.50 14.10 -3.14
N ILE A 255 -10.45 13.83 -4.45
CA ILE A 255 -11.61 13.83 -5.33
C ILE A 255 -11.64 12.50 -6.09
N ILE A 256 -12.76 11.80 -6.01
CA ILE A 256 -13.02 10.59 -6.79
C ILE A 256 -13.67 11.00 -8.11
N ASN A 257 -13.14 10.48 -9.22
CA ASN A 257 -13.79 10.61 -10.52
C ASN A 257 -14.82 9.48 -10.67
N ASP A 258 -16.06 9.75 -10.29
CA ASP A 258 -17.16 8.77 -10.24
C ASP A 258 -17.89 8.56 -11.57
N GLN A 259 -17.48 9.25 -12.64
CA GLN A 259 -18.20 9.25 -13.92
C GLN A 259 -18.04 7.94 -14.70
N ARG A 260 -16.87 7.29 -14.56
CA ARG A 260 -16.58 5.99 -15.20
C ARG A 260 -15.38 5.32 -14.53
N PRO A 261 -15.34 3.98 -14.48
CA PRO A 261 -14.15 3.27 -14.02
C PRO A 261 -12.97 3.49 -14.99
N VAL A 262 -11.76 3.49 -14.43
CA VAL A 262 -10.51 3.44 -15.19
C VAL A 262 -10.12 2.00 -15.56
N MET A 263 -10.68 1.02 -14.84
CA MET A 263 -10.60 -0.40 -15.15
C MET A 263 -11.85 -1.12 -14.69
N GLU A 264 -12.54 -1.80 -15.62
CA GLU A 264 -13.70 -2.63 -15.27
C GLU A 264 -13.26 -4.01 -14.75
N ALA A 265 -13.90 -4.45 -13.68
CA ALA A 265 -13.89 -5.83 -13.19
C ALA A 265 -14.83 -6.67 -14.08
N ASN A 266 -14.26 -7.54 -14.93
CA ASN A 266 -14.99 -8.22 -16.01
C ASN A 266 -14.25 -9.41 -16.64
N GLY A 267 -13.03 -9.70 -16.20
CA GLY A 267 -12.28 -10.89 -16.55
C GLY A 267 -12.78 -12.07 -15.71
N SER A 268 -12.57 -13.30 -16.20
CA SER A 268 -13.04 -14.51 -15.51
C SER A 268 -12.43 -14.73 -14.11
N TYR A 269 -11.39 -13.98 -13.76
CA TYR A 269 -10.64 -14.04 -12.49
C TYR A 269 -10.89 -12.81 -11.59
N ASP A 270 -11.62 -11.80 -12.09
CA ASP A 270 -11.97 -10.58 -11.37
C ASP A 270 -13.41 -10.15 -11.64
N THR A 271 -14.31 -11.10 -11.91
CA THR A 271 -15.69 -10.83 -12.33
C THR A 271 -16.47 -10.01 -11.32
N MET A 272 -16.14 -10.13 -10.03
CA MET A 272 -16.84 -9.45 -8.94
C MET A 272 -16.07 -8.29 -8.34
N GLY A 273 -14.79 -8.13 -8.69
CA GLY A 273 -14.08 -6.90 -8.35
C GLY A 273 -12.60 -7.08 -8.07
N VAL A 274 -12.05 -6.00 -7.49
CA VAL A 274 -10.68 -5.90 -7.03
C VAL A 274 -10.65 -5.63 -5.53
N ALA A 275 -9.93 -6.47 -4.78
CA ALA A 275 -9.80 -6.43 -3.32
C ALA A 275 -8.61 -5.58 -2.84
N SER A 276 -7.51 -5.60 -3.59
CA SER A 276 -6.28 -4.86 -3.26
C SER A 276 -5.53 -4.49 -4.54
N ALA A 277 -4.70 -3.44 -4.49
CA ALA A 277 -3.79 -3.10 -5.56
C ALA A 277 -2.52 -2.39 -5.07
N ALA A 278 -1.42 -2.58 -5.81
CA ALA A 278 -0.20 -1.80 -5.70
C ALA A 278 0.19 -1.26 -7.07
N VAL A 279 0.52 0.04 -7.13
CA VAL A 279 0.88 0.74 -8.38
C VAL A 279 2.30 1.29 -8.29
N VAL A 280 3.12 0.94 -9.27
CA VAL A 280 4.50 1.42 -9.41
C VAL A 280 4.76 1.95 -10.82
N ASP A 281 5.68 2.91 -10.94
CA ASP A 281 6.17 3.41 -12.23
C ASP A 281 7.53 2.77 -12.53
N PHE A 282 7.63 2.11 -13.69
CA PHE A 282 8.88 1.59 -14.21
C PHE A 282 9.08 2.04 -15.65
N GLU A 283 10.13 2.84 -15.88
CA GLU A 283 10.51 3.36 -17.20
C GLU A 283 9.36 4.08 -17.95
N GLY A 284 8.45 4.75 -17.22
CA GLY A 284 7.33 5.52 -17.77
C GLY A 284 6.09 4.68 -18.09
N VAL A 285 6.08 3.41 -17.70
CA VAL A 285 4.91 2.52 -17.73
C VAL A 285 4.49 2.27 -16.28
N LEU A 286 3.22 2.51 -15.99
CA LEU A 286 2.66 2.13 -14.70
C LEU A 286 2.27 0.66 -14.71
N TYR A 287 2.63 -0.05 -13.66
CA TYR A 287 2.25 -1.43 -13.40
C TYR A 287 1.33 -1.45 -12.18
N MET A 288 0.15 -2.04 -12.33
CA MET A 288 -0.79 -2.33 -11.26
C MET A 288 -0.81 -3.83 -11.02
N PHE A 289 -0.24 -4.25 -9.91
CA PHE A 289 -0.48 -5.59 -9.38
C PHE A 289 -1.74 -5.52 -8.54
N TYR A 290 -2.71 -6.39 -8.79
CA TYR A 290 -4.01 -6.31 -8.11
C TYR A 290 -4.57 -7.68 -7.76
N VAL A 291 -5.33 -7.72 -6.68
CA VAL A 291 -6.02 -8.91 -6.21
C VAL A 291 -7.45 -8.88 -6.74
N GLY A 292 -7.76 -9.73 -7.72
CA GLY A 292 -9.10 -9.87 -8.30
C GLY A 292 -9.89 -10.98 -7.61
N PHE A 293 -11.21 -10.87 -7.56
CA PHE A 293 -12.07 -11.91 -6.96
C PHE A 293 -13.32 -12.19 -7.81
N THR A 294 -13.86 -13.39 -7.69
CA THR A 294 -14.96 -13.88 -8.55
C THR A 294 -16.26 -14.13 -7.82
N ASP A 295 -16.26 -14.13 -6.49
CA ASP A 295 -17.43 -14.52 -5.71
C ASP A 295 -17.59 -13.64 -4.48
N TRP A 296 -18.84 -13.34 -4.15
CA TRP A 296 -19.21 -12.82 -2.85
C TRP A 296 -19.77 -13.95 -1.97
N VAL A 297 -19.31 -14.03 -0.74
CA VAL A 297 -19.91 -14.92 0.27
C VAL A 297 -20.45 -14.10 1.42
N GLN A 298 -21.74 -14.27 1.68
CA GLN A 298 -22.45 -13.62 2.76
C GLN A 298 -22.25 -14.40 4.08
N TYR A 299 -21.78 -13.70 5.09
CA TYR A 299 -21.72 -14.17 6.47
C TYR A 299 -22.69 -13.36 7.34
N THR A 300 -22.86 -13.78 8.60
CA THR A 300 -23.66 -13.04 9.57
C THR A 300 -23.00 -11.69 9.86
N GLY A 301 -23.57 -10.61 9.32
CA GLY A 301 -23.16 -9.23 9.59
C GLY A 301 -22.10 -8.66 8.64
N TYR A 302 -21.55 -9.44 7.71
CA TYR A 302 -20.59 -8.96 6.71
C TYR A 302 -20.61 -9.83 5.45
N GLN A 303 -20.06 -9.30 4.36
CA GLN A 303 -19.85 -10.00 3.10
C GLN A 303 -18.34 -10.05 2.82
N SER A 304 -17.84 -11.14 2.25
CA SER A 304 -16.43 -11.32 1.94
C SER A 304 -16.21 -11.66 0.47
N ALA A 305 -15.16 -11.10 -0.12
CA ALA A 305 -14.65 -11.48 -1.42
C ALA A 305 -13.99 -12.88 -1.33
N GLN A 306 -14.18 -13.71 -2.36
CA GLN A 306 -13.67 -15.09 -2.41
C GLN A 306 -13.07 -15.41 -3.78
N ASN A 307 -12.28 -16.50 -3.83
CA ASN A 307 -11.54 -16.93 -5.02
C ASN A 307 -10.59 -15.84 -5.53
N LEU A 308 -9.75 -15.37 -4.61
CA LEU A 308 -8.86 -14.24 -4.86
C LEU A 308 -7.61 -14.67 -5.63
N THR A 309 -7.21 -13.86 -6.61
CA THR A 309 -6.05 -14.14 -7.46
C THR A 309 -5.20 -12.90 -7.68
N LEU A 310 -3.89 -13.07 -7.81
CA LEU A 310 -2.99 -11.99 -8.22
C LEU A 310 -3.02 -11.79 -9.74
N ASN A 311 -3.13 -10.53 -10.16
CA ASN A 311 -3.26 -10.13 -11.54
C ASN A 311 -2.36 -8.92 -11.85
N LEU A 312 -2.11 -8.69 -13.13
CA LEU A 312 -1.35 -7.54 -13.62
C LEU A 312 -2.18 -6.72 -14.61
N ALA A 313 -2.09 -5.40 -14.50
CA ALA A 313 -2.49 -4.47 -15.54
C ALA A 313 -1.42 -3.39 -15.74
N THR A 314 -1.34 -2.82 -16.95
CA THR A 314 -0.39 -1.76 -17.27
C THR A 314 -1.09 -0.51 -17.80
N SER A 315 -0.46 0.65 -17.61
CA SER A 315 -0.94 1.93 -18.13
C SER A 315 0.22 2.76 -18.69
N THR A 316 -0.06 3.44 -19.81
CA THR A 316 0.88 4.34 -20.50
C THR A 316 0.37 5.78 -20.59
N ASP A 317 -0.82 6.05 -20.03
CA ASP A 317 -1.46 7.38 -20.02
C ASP A 317 -1.45 8.03 -18.63
N GLY A 318 -0.50 7.60 -17.78
CA GLY A 318 -0.39 8.05 -16.40
C GLY A 318 -1.47 7.48 -15.49
N GLY A 319 -2.08 6.33 -15.86
CA GLY A 319 -3.04 5.62 -15.03
C GLY A 319 -4.48 6.12 -15.18
N GLY A 320 -4.80 6.74 -16.31
CA GLY A 320 -6.16 7.15 -16.69
C GLY A 320 -6.95 6.02 -17.38
N THR A 321 -6.24 5.05 -17.95
CA THR A 321 -6.76 3.78 -18.44
C THR A 321 -5.78 2.64 -18.15
N TRP A 322 -6.30 1.43 -17.95
CA TRP A 322 -5.51 0.24 -17.64
C TRP A 322 -5.79 -0.88 -18.65
N THR A 323 -4.73 -1.56 -19.09
CA THR A 323 -4.79 -2.75 -19.95
C THR A 323 -4.39 -3.97 -19.12
N LYS A 324 -5.32 -4.90 -18.93
CA LYS A 324 -5.08 -6.17 -18.21
C LYS A 324 -4.10 -7.05 -19.00
N ASP A 325 -3.22 -7.73 -18.30
CA ASP A 325 -2.33 -8.72 -18.91
C ASP A 325 -3.17 -9.90 -19.47
N PRO A 326 -2.93 -10.33 -20.73
CA PRO A 326 -3.70 -11.42 -21.34
C PRO A 326 -3.45 -12.79 -20.67
N ASN A 327 -2.38 -12.93 -19.89
CA ASN A 327 -2.04 -14.16 -19.19
C ASN A 327 -2.53 -14.19 -17.74
N ASN A 328 -3.29 -13.18 -17.31
CA ASN A 328 -3.92 -13.21 -15.99
C ASN A 328 -4.87 -14.43 -15.83
N PRO A 329 -4.97 -15.00 -14.61
CA PRO A 329 -4.25 -14.59 -13.41
C PRO A 329 -2.78 -15.03 -13.43
N ILE A 330 -1.93 -14.30 -12.71
CA ILE A 330 -0.54 -14.74 -12.49
C ILE A 330 -0.62 -16.06 -11.70
N PRO A 331 -0.05 -17.18 -12.19
CA PRO A 331 -0.14 -18.50 -11.58
C PRO A 331 0.73 -18.63 -10.31
N LEU A 332 0.54 -17.71 -9.37
CA LEU A 332 1.05 -17.79 -8.00
C LEU A 332 -0.07 -18.33 -7.11
N ASN A 333 0.13 -19.52 -6.56
CA ASN A 333 -0.63 -19.98 -5.39
C ASN A 333 0.41 -20.49 -4.42
N LEU A 334 0.60 -19.82 -3.28
CA LEU A 334 1.67 -20.17 -2.35
C LEU A 334 1.29 -21.40 -1.52
N THR A 335 0.00 -21.53 -1.19
CA THR A 335 -0.57 -22.78 -0.66
C THR A 335 -1.88 -23.16 -1.37
N ASN A 336 -3.04 -22.74 -0.88
CA ASN A 336 -4.33 -23.03 -1.50
C ASN A 336 -4.68 -21.97 -2.54
N PRO A 337 -5.12 -22.37 -3.75
CA PRO A 337 -5.61 -21.41 -4.72
C PRO A 337 -6.79 -20.61 -4.16
N GLY A 338 -6.80 -19.30 -4.42
CA GLY A 338 -7.93 -18.43 -4.07
C GLY A 338 -7.79 -17.66 -2.75
N GLU A 339 -6.64 -17.71 -2.07
CA GLU A 339 -6.46 -17.14 -0.73
C GLU A 339 -5.55 -15.88 -0.67
N ILE A 340 -5.02 -15.43 -1.82
CA ILE A 340 -4.23 -14.19 -1.89
C ILE A 340 -5.10 -13.00 -1.50
N SER A 341 -4.73 -12.28 -0.46
CA SER A 341 -5.56 -11.23 0.13
C SER A 341 -5.03 -9.81 -0.07
N ASP A 342 -3.72 -9.65 -0.28
CA ASP A 342 -3.11 -8.33 -0.42
C ASP A 342 -1.83 -8.34 -1.25
N VAL A 343 -1.43 -7.19 -1.79
CA VAL A 343 -0.18 -7.02 -2.52
C VAL A 343 0.46 -5.65 -2.28
N GLY A 344 1.76 -5.65 -2.00
CA GLY A 344 2.64 -4.49 -2.03
C GLY A 344 3.66 -4.60 -3.16
N ALA A 345 4.03 -3.48 -3.79
CA ALA A 345 5.01 -3.46 -4.87
C ALA A 345 5.94 -2.24 -4.77
N GLN A 346 7.22 -2.41 -5.11
CA GLN A 346 8.20 -1.33 -5.22
C GLN A 346 9.22 -1.62 -6.33
N VAL A 347 9.65 -0.57 -7.04
CA VAL A 347 10.74 -0.67 -8.02
C VAL A 347 12.09 -0.66 -7.31
N VAL A 348 12.92 -1.67 -7.58
CA VAL A 348 14.31 -1.75 -7.10
C VAL A 348 15.21 -2.20 -8.25
N GLY A 349 16.12 -1.31 -8.67
CA GLY A 349 16.99 -1.58 -9.80
C GLY A 349 16.20 -1.80 -11.09
N SER A 350 16.38 -2.96 -11.72
CA SER A 350 15.66 -3.35 -12.94
C SER A 350 14.38 -4.16 -12.68
N ARG A 351 13.98 -4.32 -11.42
CA ARG A 351 12.89 -5.22 -11.01
C ARG A 351 11.78 -4.47 -10.29
N ILE A 352 10.59 -5.06 -10.33
CA ILE A 352 9.50 -4.71 -9.45
C ILE A 352 9.43 -5.80 -8.38
N LEU A 353 9.79 -5.47 -7.16
CA LEU A 353 9.67 -6.35 -6.01
C LEU A 353 8.21 -6.39 -5.55
N LEU A 354 7.73 -7.59 -5.22
CA LEU A 354 6.35 -7.85 -4.81
C LEU A 354 6.33 -8.56 -3.46
N TRP A 355 5.49 -8.07 -2.56
CA TRP A 355 5.12 -8.74 -1.31
C TRP A 355 3.64 -9.08 -1.40
N VAL A 356 3.31 -10.36 -1.26
CA VAL A 356 1.95 -10.85 -1.48
C VAL A 356 1.49 -11.55 -0.22
N THR A 357 0.38 -11.08 0.37
CA THR A 357 -0.23 -11.75 1.52
C THR A 357 -1.10 -12.89 1.03
N ASP A 358 -0.85 -14.09 1.54
CA ASP A 358 -1.58 -15.33 1.22
C ASP A 358 -1.76 -16.14 2.52
N ASN A 359 -2.60 -17.16 2.48
CA ASN A 359 -2.69 -18.12 3.57
C ASN A 359 -1.52 -19.12 3.46
N TYR A 360 -0.81 -19.34 4.55
CA TYR A 360 0.27 -20.34 4.64
C TYR A 360 -0.10 -21.37 5.71
N GLU A 361 -0.70 -22.47 5.29
CA GLU A 361 -1.09 -23.58 6.18
C GLU A 361 -1.98 -23.15 7.36
N GLY A 362 -2.87 -22.18 7.15
CA GLY A 362 -3.79 -21.64 8.16
C GLY A 362 -3.37 -20.32 8.78
N GLU A 363 -2.20 -19.77 8.44
CA GLU A 363 -1.73 -18.46 8.92
C GLU A 363 -1.59 -17.47 7.77
N ASN A 364 -2.26 -16.31 7.83
CA ASN A 364 -2.05 -15.27 6.82
C ASN A 364 -0.67 -14.65 6.98
N SER A 365 0.15 -14.79 5.94
CA SER A 365 1.57 -14.44 5.92
C SER A 365 1.96 -13.81 4.59
N VAL A 366 3.11 -13.15 4.54
CA VAL A 366 3.62 -12.42 3.38
C VAL A 366 4.69 -13.23 2.68
N GLY A 367 4.48 -13.51 1.40
CA GLY A 367 5.49 -14.04 0.47
C GLY A 367 6.24 -12.94 -0.26
N TYR A 368 7.45 -13.26 -0.72
CA TYR A 368 8.32 -12.37 -1.49
C TYR A 368 8.55 -12.91 -2.91
N PHE A 369 8.42 -12.02 -3.88
CA PHE A 369 8.58 -12.27 -5.30
C PHE A 369 9.22 -11.06 -5.96
N TYR A 370 9.63 -11.22 -7.20
CA TYR A 370 9.88 -10.09 -8.08
C TYR A 370 9.33 -10.36 -9.48
N TYR A 371 9.03 -9.27 -10.18
CA TYR A 371 8.66 -9.24 -11.58
C TYR A 371 9.75 -8.49 -12.36
N GLU A 372 10.14 -9.02 -13.52
CA GLU A 372 11.16 -8.45 -14.40
C GLU A 372 10.50 -7.93 -15.70
N PRO A 373 10.19 -6.63 -15.82
CA PRO A 373 9.43 -6.10 -16.95
C PRO A 373 10.11 -6.31 -18.32
N ASN A 374 11.44 -6.39 -18.34
CA ASN A 374 12.27 -6.32 -19.54
C ASN A 374 12.78 -7.68 -20.05
N ILE A 375 12.27 -8.80 -19.53
CA ILE A 375 12.59 -10.15 -20.02
C ILE A 375 11.40 -10.78 -20.76
N GLU A 376 11.66 -11.81 -21.56
CA GLU A 376 10.57 -12.69 -22.02
C GLU A 376 10.04 -13.53 -20.86
N SER A 377 8.78 -13.97 -20.94
CA SER A 377 8.23 -14.91 -19.97
C SER A 377 9.12 -16.15 -19.83
N HIS A 378 9.32 -16.57 -18.60
CA HIS A 378 10.03 -17.79 -18.26
C HIS A 378 9.38 -18.99 -18.95
N GLN A 379 10.22 -19.88 -19.50
CA GLN A 379 9.79 -21.09 -20.20
C GLN A 379 9.30 -22.15 -19.21
#